data_AF-A0A7C5ZFW6-F1
#
_entry.id   AF-A0A7C5ZFW6-F1
#
_cell.length_a   1.000
_cell.length_b   1.000
_cell.length_c   1.000
_cell.angle_alpha   90.00
_cell.angle_beta   90.00
_cell.angle_gamma   90.00
#
_symmetry.space_group_name_H-M   'P 1'
#
loop_
_entity.id
_entity.type
_entity.pdbx_description
1 polymer ?
#
loop_
_entity_poly.entity_id
_entity_poly.type
_entity_poly.pdbx_seq_one_letter_code
_entity_poly.pdbx_strand_id
1 'polypeptide(L)'
;MPGKELFALVNASLNGLAGLLLIVAVILIKKRRYAAHGWTMSLAVLCSAAFLVCYVVSKILYDTQTLKVPPGWFRTTYFLVLVPHLILAIAVLPMIVMTLWRAARRRWEAHRRIAPYTYGVWMFVSVTGVLIYFMLYRWAPAMYPESFAK
;
A
#
# COMPACT_ATOMS: atom_id res chain seq x y z
N MET A 1 9.88 16.50 12.29
CA MET A 1 9.36 15.97 13.57
C MET A 1 9.61 14.47 13.60
N PRO A 2 10.41 13.95 14.54
CA PRO A 2 10.91 12.56 14.51
C PRO A 2 9.81 11.50 14.52
N GLY A 3 8.66 11.76 15.18
CA GLY A 3 7.53 10.82 15.20
C GLY A 3 6.90 10.60 13.82
N LYS A 4 6.72 11.65 13.01
CA LYS A 4 6.07 11.54 11.70
C LYS A 4 6.87 10.69 10.71
N GLU A 5 8.19 10.84 10.71
CA GLU A 5 9.09 10.05 9.85
C GLU A 5 9.07 8.58 10.23
N LEU A 6 8.97 8.27 11.53
CA LEU A 6 8.79 6.90 12.01
C LEU A 6 7.46 6.31 11.52
N PHE A 7 6.34 7.03 11.66
CA PHE A 7 5.05 6.57 11.12
C PHE A 7 5.10 6.33 9.61
N ALA A 8 5.76 7.23 8.87
CA ALA A 8 5.92 7.10 7.43
C ALA A 8 6.76 5.87 7.05
N LEU A 9 7.86 5.62 7.77
CA LEU A 9 8.71 4.44 7.59
C LEU A 9 7.96 3.15 7.93
N VAL A 10 7.23 3.12 9.04
CA VAL A 10 6.40 1.96 9.44
C VAL A 10 5.33 1.70 8.38
N ASN A 11 4.64 2.73 7.91
CA ASN A 11 3.64 2.61 6.86
C ASN A 11 4.21 2.07 5.54
N ALA A 12 5.37 2.58 5.13
CA ALA A 12 6.07 2.08 3.94
C ALA A 12 6.49 0.61 4.12
N SER A 13 7.00 0.27 5.30
CA SER A 13 7.44 -1.09 5.63
C SER A 13 6.28 -2.08 5.64
N LEU A 14 5.13 -1.71 6.21
CA LEU A 14 3.91 -2.52 6.21
C LEU A 14 3.37 -2.70 4.78
N ASN A 15 3.35 -1.66 3.94
CA ASN A 15 2.95 -1.81 2.55
C ASN A 15 3.91 -2.71 1.76
N GLY A 16 5.21 -2.54 1.95
CA GLY A 16 6.24 -3.39 1.34
C GLY A 16 6.08 -4.85 1.76
N LEU A 17 5.86 -5.10 3.06
CA LEU A 17 5.62 -6.43 3.60
C LEU A 17 4.34 -7.04 3.04
N ALA A 18 3.24 -6.29 2.97
CA ALA A 18 2.02 -6.75 2.32
C ALA A 18 2.25 -7.14 0.85
N GLY A 19 3.00 -6.32 0.10
CA GLY A 19 3.41 -6.63 -1.28
C GLY A 19 4.21 -7.93 -1.40
N LEU A 20 5.19 -8.15 -0.50
CA LEU A 20 5.95 -9.40 -0.46
C LEU A 20 5.07 -10.61 -0.14
N LEU A 21 4.16 -10.48 0.83
CA LEU A 21 3.21 -11.53 1.19
C LEU A 21 2.27 -11.87 0.02
N LEU A 22 1.85 -10.88 -0.77
CA LEU A 22 1.04 -11.11 -1.98
C LEU A 22 1.81 -11.91 -3.03
N ILE A 23 3.09 -11.59 -3.26
CA ILE A 23 3.96 -12.38 -4.16
C ILE A 23 4.05 -13.83 -3.66
N VAL A 24 4.34 -14.02 -2.37
CA VAL A 24 4.40 -15.36 -1.76
C VAL A 24 3.07 -16.10 -1.91
N ALA A 25 1.95 -15.43 -1.66
CA ALA A 25 0.61 -16.01 -1.79
C ALA A 25 0.33 -16.50 -3.22
N VAL A 26 0.77 -15.76 -4.25
CA VAL A 26 0.66 -16.18 -5.65
C VAL A 26 1.55 -17.38 -5.97
N ILE A 27 2.76 -17.45 -5.41
CA ILE A 27 3.63 -18.62 -5.56
C ILE A 27 2.98 -19.85 -4.91
N LEU A 28 2.41 -19.71 -3.72
CA LEU A 28 1.76 -20.80 -2.99
C LEU A 28 0.53 -21.36 -3.71
N ILE A 29 -0.32 -20.50 -4.27
CA ILE A 29 -1.51 -20.95 -5.01
C ILE A 29 -1.14 -21.63 -6.32
N LYS A 30 -0.09 -21.15 -7.02
CA LYS A 30 0.46 -21.84 -8.21
C LYS A 30 1.00 -23.23 -7.88
N LYS A 31 1.57 -23.41 -6.68
CA LYS A 31 2.00 -24.71 -6.15
C LYS A 31 0.86 -25.54 -5.53
N ARG A 32 -0.41 -25.11 -5.68
CA ARG A 32 -1.61 -25.76 -5.11
C ARG A 32 -1.56 -25.94 -3.59
N ARG A 33 -0.79 -25.12 -2.88
CA ARG A 33 -0.70 -25.13 -1.40
C ARG A 33 -1.79 -24.22 -0.81
N TYR A 34 -3.04 -24.68 -0.87
CA TYR A 34 -4.23 -23.86 -0.53
C TYR A 34 -4.25 -23.36 0.91
N ALA A 35 -3.93 -24.22 1.89
CA ALA A 35 -3.90 -23.82 3.30
C ALA A 35 -2.84 -22.75 3.56
N ALA A 36 -1.62 -22.94 3.06
CA ALA A 36 -0.55 -21.95 3.17
C ALA A 36 -0.93 -20.63 2.48
N HIS A 37 -1.51 -20.69 1.28
CA HIS A 37 -2.03 -19.50 0.59
C HIS A 37 -3.04 -18.75 1.47
N GLY A 38 -4.00 -19.44 2.08
CA GLY A 38 -4.98 -18.84 2.98
C GLY A 38 -4.33 -18.13 4.17
N TRP A 39 -3.38 -18.78 4.85
CA TRP A 39 -2.64 -18.16 5.96
C TRP A 39 -1.84 -16.93 5.51
N THR A 40 -1.14 -17.01 4.38
CA THR A 40 -0.38 -15.87 3.84
C THR A 40 -1.29 -14.71 3.45
N MET A 41 -2.46 -14.99 2.85
CA MET A 41 -3.45 -13.96 2.53
C MET A 41 -4.00 -13.30 3.79
N SER A 42 -4.31 -14.08 4.84
CA SER A 42 -4.73 -13.52 6.13
C SER A 42 -3.68 -12.60 6.73
N LEU A 43 -2.39 -12.98 6.66
CA LEU A 43 -1.30 -12.14 7.13
C LEU A 43 -1.16 -10.85 6.30
N ALA A 44 -1.33 -10.92 4.98
CA ALA A 44 -1.32 -9.74 4.11
C ALA A 44 -2.46 -8.76 4.45
N VAL A 45 -3.66 -9.28 4.76
CA VAL A 45 -4.82 -8.48 5.21
C VAL A 45 -4.51 -7.81 6.55
N LEU A 46 -3.98 -8.56 7.53
CA LEU A 46 -3.62 -8.02 8.83
C LEU A 46 -2.56 -6.91 8.70
N CYS A 47 -1.55 -7.13 7.86
CA CYS A 47 -0.51 -6.15 7.59
C CYS A 47 -1.09 -4.87 6.94
N SER A 48 -2.02 -5.03 5.99
CA SER A 48 -2.70 -3.90 5.34
C SER A 48 -3.65 -3.16 6.28
N ALA A 49 -4.32 -3.87 7.19
CA ALA A 49 -5.15 -3.27 8.22
C ALA A 49 -4.29 -2.46 9.22
N ALA A 50 -3.15 -3.01 9.65
CA ALA A 50 -2.19 -2.29 10.48
C ALA A 50 -1.66 -1.04 9.78
N PHE A 51 -1.33 -1.14 8.49
CA PHE A 51 -0.95 0.02 7.67
C PHE A 51 -2.04 1.10 7.68
N LEU A 52 -3.30 0.72 7.45
CA LEU A 52 -4.40 1.68 7.40
C LEU A 52 -4.59 2.40 8.75
N VAL A 53 -4.54 1.64 9.85
CA VAL A 53 -4.61 2.21 11.21
C VAL A 53 -3.45 3.18 11.45
N CYS A 54 -2.21 2.75 11.18
CA CYS A 54 -1.04 3.61 11.35
C CYS A 54 -1.10 4.86 10.47
N TYR A 55 -1.59 4.75 9.23
CA TYR A 55 -1.79 5.89 8.33
C TYR A 55 -2.83 6.88 8.85
N VAL A 56 -4.01 6.39 9.26
CA VAL A 56 -5.08 7.27 9.79
C VAL A 56 -4.65 7.93 11.09
N VAL A 57 -4.05 7.18 12.01
CA VAL A 57 -3.50 7.74 13.26
C VAL A 57 -2.45 8.80 12.96
N SER A 58 -1.52 8.52 12.04
CA SER A 58 -0.53 9.51 11.62
C SER A 58 -1.16 10.77 11.05
N LYS A 59 -2.26 10.65 10.28
CA LYS A 59 -2.99 11.79 9.69
C LYS A 59 -3.79 12.60 10.72
N ILE A 60 -4.24 11.97 11.80
CA ILE A 60 -4.94 12.65 12.90
C ILE A 60 -3.94 13.38 13.80
N LEU A 61 -2.82 12.72 14.13
CA LEU A 61 -1.80 13.26 15.02
C LEU A 61 -0.89 14.28 14.33
N TYR A 62 -0.65 14.11 13.04
CA TYR A 62 0.22 14.96 12.25
C TYR A 62 -0.54 15.46 11.02
N ASP A 63 -0.48 16.78 10.81
CA ASP A 63 -1.08 17.37 9.62
C ASP A 63 -0.46 16.79 8.33
N THR A 64 -1.22 16.87 7.24
CA THR A 64 -0.83 16.33 5.95
C THR A 64 0.49 16.95 5.49
N GLN A 65 1.51 16.13 5.21
CA GLN A 65 2.68 16.66 4.51
C GLN A 65 2.26 16.86 3.05
N THR A 66 1.91 18.08 2.72
CA THR A 66 1.86 18.51 1.33
C THR A 66 3.28 18.57 0.79
N LEU A 67 3.46 18.18 -0.47
CA LEU A 67 4.76 18.27 -1.13
C LEU A 67 5.17 19.76 -1.16
N LYS A 68 6.15 20.13 -0.34
CA LYS A 68 6.69 21.50 -0.23
C LYS A 68 7.60 21.91 -1.39
N VAL A 69 7.71 21.06 -2.42
CA VAL A 69 8.57 21.27 -3.59
C VAL A 69 7.93 22.28 -4.56
N PRO A 70 8.72 23.18 -5.16
CA PRO A 70 8.26 24.09 -6.21
C PRO A 70 7.60 23.35 -7.39
N PRO A 71 6.74 24.02 -8.17
CA PRO A 71 6.25 23.48 -9.44
C PRO A 71 7.42 23.04 -10.35
N GLY A 72 7.33 21.83 -10.89
CA GLY A 72 8.39 21.23 -11.71
C GLY A 72 8.13 19.76 -12.00
N TRP A 73 9.00 19.14 -12.80
CA TRP A 73 8.85 17.75 -13.25
C TRP A 73 8.66 16.78 -12.07
N PHE A 74 9.43 16.94 -10.99
CA PHE A 74 9.36 16.08 -9.80
C PHE A 74 7.98 16.12 -9.13
N ARG A 75 7.41 17.33 -8.96
CA ARG A 75 6.08 17.54 -8.40
C ARG A 75 4.99 16.93 -9.28
N THR A 76 5.12 17.06 -10.60
CA THR A 76 4.18 16.43 -11.54
C THR A 76 4.25 14.91 -11.44
N THR A 77 5.44 14.32 -11.47
CA THR A 77 5.62 12.85 -11.31
C THR A 77 5.07 12.37 -9.98
N TYR A 78 5.27 13.11 -8.89
CA TYR A 78 4.70 12.78 -7.58
C TYR A 78 3.17 12.68 -7.63
N PHE A 79 2.48 13.68 -8.19
CA PHE A 79 1.02 13.64 -8.28
C PHE A 79 0.51 12.58 -9.27
N LEU A 80 1.25 12.33 -10.35
CA LEU A 80 0.93 11.23 -11.29
C LEU A 80 1.01 9.84 -10.64
N VAL A 81 1.82 9.67 -9.59
CA VAL A 81 1.85 8.42 -8.81
C VAL A 81 0.83 8.46 -7.67
N LEU A 82 0.76 9.57 -6.93
CA LEU A 82 -0.07 9.71 -5.74
C LEU A 82 -1.56 9.60 -6.06
N VAL A 83 -2.03 10.30 -7.10
CA VAL A 83 -3.47 10.37 -7.39
C VAL A 83 -4.02 8.99 -7.77
N PRO A 84 -3.41 8.24 -8.72
CA PRO A 84 -3.84 6.87 -8.99
C PRO A 84 -3.70 5.95 -7.79
N HIS A 85 -2.64 6.09 -6.98
CA HIS A 85 -2.47 5.30 -5.76
C HIS A 85 -3.65 5.48 -4.80
N LEU A 86 -4.08 6.72 -4.53
CA LEU A 86 -5.20 6.99 -3.63
C LEU A 86 -6.53 6.43 -4.18
N ILE A 87 -6.81 6.64 -5.47
CA ILE A 87 -8.02 6.13 -6.11
C ILE A 87 -8.07 4.60 -6.03
N LEU A 88 -6.96 3.93 -6.36
CA LEU A 88 -6.86 2.49 -6.33
C LEU A 88 -6.83 1.93 -4.90
N ALA A 89 -6.29 2.66 -3.92
CA ALA A 89 -6.34 2.28 -2.51
C ALA A 89 -7.78 2.29 -1.96
N ILE A 90 -8.63 3.23 -2.40
CA ILE A 90 -10.05 3.22 -2.07
C ILE A 90 -10.75 2.05 -2.77
N ALA A 91 -10.45 1.83 -4.05
CA ALA A 91 -11.06 0.76 -4.84
C ALA A 91 -10.67 -0.66 -4.36
N VAL A 92 -9.44 -0.86 -3.90
CA VAL A 92 -8.94 -2.19 -3.53
C VAL A 92 -9.60 -2.71 -2.25
N LEU A 93 -10.00 -1.82 -1.34
CA LEU A 93 -10.57 -2.18 -0.04
C LEU A 93 -11.86 -3.01 -0.18
N PRO A 94 -12.90 -2.58 -0.93
CA PRO A 94 -14.08 -3.42 -1.19
C PRO A 94 -13.75 -4.65 -2.04
N MET A 95 -12.75 -4.61 -2.92
CA MET A 95 -12.31 -5.78 -3.69
C MET A 95 -11.73 -6.87 -2.79
N ILE A 96 -10.89 -6.51 -1.81
CA ILE A 96 -10.33 -7.42 -0.81
C ILE A 96 -11.46 -8.05 0.00
N VAL A 97 -12.37 -7.23 0.53
CA VAL A 97 -13.53 -7.72 1.30
C VAL A 97 -14.36 -8.71 0.48
N MET A 98 -14.69 -8.38 -0.78
CA MET A 98 -15.43 -9.28 -1.67
C MET A 98 -14.67 -10.60 -1.93
N THR A 99 -13.34 -10.52 -2.12
CA THR A 99 -12.50 -11.69 -2.39
C THR A 99 -12.42 -12.63 -1.18
N LEU A 100 -12.29 -12.07 0.03
CA LEU A 100 -12.32 -12.81 1.29
C LEU A 100 -13.69 -13.38 1.60
N TRP A 101 -14.76 -12.62 1.38
CA TRP A 101 -16.13 -13.08 1.59
C TRP A 101 -16.47 -14.29 0.71
N ARG A 102 -16.03 -14.27 -0.56
CA ARG A 102 -16.18 -15.42 -1.47
C ARG A 102 -15.39 -16.64 -0.99
N ALA A 103 -14.19 -16.43 -0.44
CA ALA A 103 -13.40 -17.51 0.16
C ALA A 103 -14.09 -18.09 1.42
N ALA A 104 -14.62 -17.24 2.30
CA ALA A 104 -15.36 -17.65 3.50
C ALA A 104 -16.63 -18.45 3.16
N ARG A 105 -17.33 -18.08 2.09
CA ARG A 105 -18.49 -18.82 1.55
C ARG A 105 -18.12 -20.05 0.72
N ARG A 106 -16.83 -20.41 0.63
CA ARG A 106 -16.30 -21.52 -0.19
C ARG A 106 -16.70 -21.43 -1.68
N ARG A 107 -16.96 -20.23 -2.19
CA ARG A 107 -17.31 -19.98 -3.60
C ARG A 107 -16.04 -19.82 -4.45
N TRP A 108 -15.33 -20.93 -4.66
CA TRP A 108 -14.00 -20.93 -5.26
C TRP A 108 -13.96 -20.42 -6.70
N GLU A 109 -14.97 -20.73 -7.52
CA GLU A 109 -15.04 -20.23 -8.91
C GLU A 109 -15.15 -18.71 -8.96
N ALA A 110 -16.08 -18.15 -8.17
CA ALA A 110 -16.25 -16.71 -8.05
C ALA A 110 -15.03 -16.02 -7.44
N HIS A 111 -14.36 -16.67 -6.48
CA HIS A 111 -13.09 -16.19 -5.91
C HIS A 111 -11.99 -16.12 -6.99
N ARG A 112 -11.79 -17.20 -7.76
CA ARG A 112 -10.78 -17.24 -8.84
C ARG A 112 -11.01 -16.20 -9.93
N ARG A 113 -12.26 -15.83 -10.19
CA ARG A 113 -12.58 -14.79 -11.19
C ARG A 113 -12.16 -13.39 -10.76
N ILE A 114 -12.27 -13.06 -9.47
CA ILE A 114 -11.95 -11.70 -8.96
C ILE A 114 -10.52 -11.59 -8.41
N ALA A 115 -9.96 -12.67 -7.87
CA ALA A 115 -8.67 -12.67 -7.19
C ALA A 115 -7.50 -12.10 -8.03
N PRO A 116 -7.36 -12.35 -9.35
CA PRO A 116 -6.29 -11.76 -10.15
C PRO A 116 -6.37 -10.23 -10.25
N TYR A 117 -7.59 -9.69 -10.38
CA TYR A 117 -7.81 -8.24 -10.42
C TYR A 117 -7.52 -7.62 -9.05
N THR A 118 -8.02 -8.23 -7.97
CA THR A 118 -7.72 -7.78 -6.60
C THR A 118 -6.22 -7.80 -6.36
N TYR A 119 -5.52 -8.87 -6.74
CA TYR A 119 -4.07 -8.98 -6.63
C TYR A 119 -3.35 -7.88 -7.41
N GLY A 120 -3.72 -7.63 -8.66
CA GLY A 120 -3.08 -6.61 -9.49
C GLY A 120 -3.21 -5.20 -8.89
N VAL A 121 -4.42 -4.81 -8.49
CA VAL A 121 -4.67 -3.51 -7.85
C VAL A 121 -3.95 -3.42 -6.50
N TRP A 122 -4.03 -4.46 -5.67
CA TRP A 122 -3.39 -4.46 -4.36
C TRP A 122 -1.87 -4.38 -4.46
N MET A 123 -1.27 -5.12 -5.38
CA MET A 123 0.17 -5.07 -5.63
C MET A 123 0.60 -3.68 -6.12
N PHE A 124 -0.17 -3.06 -7.02
CA PHE A 124 0.09 -1.69 -7.48
C PHE A 124 0.13 -0.71 -6.31
N VAL A 125 -0.90 -0.74 -5.45
CA VAL A 125 -1.01 0.15 -4.28
C VAL A 125 0.15 -0.10 -3.31
N SER A 126 0.51 -1.36 -3.03
CA SER A 126 1.63 -1.69 -2.15
C SER A 126 2.98 -1.15 -2.64
N VAL A 127 3.28 -1.33 -3.94
CA VAL A 127 4.53 -0.82 -4.53
C VAL A 127 4.56 0.70 -4.56
N THR A 128 3.48 1.32 -5.01
CA THR A 128 3.41 2.79 -5.13
C THR A 128 3.40 3.47 -3.76
N GLY A 129 2.85 2.84 -2.72
CA GLY A 129 2.92 3.34 -1.35
C GLY A 129 4.35 3.45 -0.82
N VAL A 130 5.19 2.45 -1.09
CA VAL A 130 6.63 2.49 -0.78
C VAL A 130 7.33 3.57 -1.61
N LEU A 131 7.00 3.68 -2.89
CA LEU A 131 7.57 4.70 -3.79
C LEU A 131 7.25 6.12 -3.29
N ILE A 132 6.01 6.40 -2.89
CA ILE A 132 5.58 7.69 -2.36
C ILE A 132 6.39 8.05 -1.10
N TYR A 133 6.67 7.08 -0.22
CA TYR A 133 7.54 7.30 0.93
C TYR A 133 8.94 7.75 0.50
N PHE A 134 9.57 7.06 -0.45
CA PHE A 134 10.89 7.47 -0.95
C PHE A 134 10.87 8.86 -1.57
N MET A 135 9.85 9.16 -2.38
CA MET A 135 9.69 10.48 -3.01
C MET A 135 9.61 11.60 -1.95
N LEU A 136 8.80 11.43 -0.90
CA LEU A 136 8.56 12.48 0.10
C LEU A 136 9.67 12.59 1.16
N TYR A 137 10.19 11.47 1.65
CA TYR A 137 11.04 11.44 2.84
C TYR A 137 12.52 11.20 2.54
N ARG A 138 12.87 10.74 1.32
CA ARG A 138 14.27 10.51 0.94
C ARG A 138 14.72 11.41 -0.21
N TRP A 139 13.98 11.45 -1.32
CA TRP A 139 14.40 12.16 -2.52
C TRP A 139 14.08 13.65 -2.46
N ALA A 140 12.86 14.04 -2.08
CA ALA A 140 12.50 15.45 -2.03
C ALA A 140 13.38 16.28 -1.07
N PRO A 141 13.71 15.82 0.16
CA PRO A 141 14.62 16.54 1.04
C PRO A 141 16.06 16.60 0.50
N ALA A 142 16.51 15.57 -0.21
CA ALA A 142 17.85 15.53 -0.82
C ALA A 142 17.97 16.46 -2.03
N MET A 143 16.92 16.57 -2.85
CA MET A 143 16.90 17.40 -4.06
C MET A 143 16.55 18.87 -3.79
N TYR A 144 15.74 19.14 -2.75
CA TYR A 144 15.23 20.47 -2.44
C TYR A 144 15.42 20.83 -0.96
N PRO A 145 16.67 20.81 -0.44
CA PRO A 145 16.92 20.99 0.99
C PRO A 145 16.29 22.27 1.56
N GLU A 146 16.33 23.38 0.81
CA GLU A 146 15.73 24.65 1.22
C GLU A 146 14.21 24.61 1.42
N SER A 147 13.51 23.74 0.68
CA SER A 147 12.06 23.55 0.81
C SER A 147 11.68 22.74 2.06
N PHE A 148 12.65 22.04 2.66
CA PHE A 148 12.48 21.19 3.84
C PHE A 148 13.27 21.70 5.06
N ALA A 149 14.02 22.80 4.93
CA ALA A 149 14.81 23.45 5.99
C ALA A 149 13.97 24.21 7.04
N LYS A 150 12.68 23.90 7.17
CA LYS A 150 11.75 24.47 8.17
C LYS A 150 10.94 23.38 8.87
#